data_AF-A0A0C3AMG0-F1
#
_entry.id   AF-A0A0C3AMG0-F1
#
_cell.length_a   1.000
_cell.length_b   1.000
_cell.length_c   1.000
_cell.angle_alpha   90.00
_cell.angle_beta   90.00
_cell.angle_gamma   90.00
#
_symmetry.space_group_name_H-M   'P 1'
#
loop_
_entity.id
_entity.type
_entity.pdbx_description
1 polymer ?
#
loop_
_entity_poly.entity_id
_entity_poly.type
_entity_poly.pdbx_seq_one_letter_code
_entity_poly.pdbx_strand_id
1 'polypeptide(L)'
;MHIATYLVCELGGRKIEEPLAVKGRKKLWEKLAKDLTARESKWEGWDTQRRLPLSDQEVGFVFEELHRSKSSFPPHETLSRPTLIRWNLGEPLTVANCVVMSPEDARKHEDAFRNGQSAEEFWGSQVTRAVQRRRQEAEQWMDAIY
;
A
#
# COMPACT_ATOMS: atom_id res chain seq x y z
N MET A 1 2.67 25.65 5.46
CA MET A 1 3.17 26.55 4.40
C MET A 1 2.86 25.88 3.06
N HIS A 2 1.71 26.15 2.41
CA HIS A 2 1.24 25.35 1.25
C HIS A 2 0.66 26.15 0.06
N ILE A 3 0.58 27.48 0.15
CA ILE A 3 -0.04 28.32 -0.91
C ILE A 3 0.76 28.33 -2.22
N ALA A 4 2.09 28.26 -2.14
CA ALA A 4 2.95 28.32 -3.32
C ALA A 4 2.83 27.07 -4.20
N THR A 5 2.70 25.88 -3.60
CA THR A 5 2.52 24.62 -4.34
C THR A 5 1.17 24.56 -5.04
N TYR A 6 0.12 25.10 -4.41
CA TYR A 6 -1.21 25.20 -5.01
C TYR A 6 -1.19 26.09 -6.28
N LEU A 7 -0.58 27.27 -6.19
CA LEU A 7 -0.49 28.23 -7.30
C LEU A 7 0.30 27.69 -8.51
N VAL A 8 1.37 26.93 -8.27
CA VAL A 8 2.18 26.35 -9.36
C VAL A 8 1.43 25.23 -10.10
N CYS A 9 0.62 24.43 -9.39
CA CYS A 9 -0.13 23.34 -9.99
C CYS A 9 -1.42 23.79 -10.69
N GLU A 10 -2.03 24.88 -10.25
CA GLU A 10 -3.15 25.53 -10.93
C GLU A 10 -2.74 26.06 -12.31
N LEU A 11 -1.55 26.64 -12.44
CA LEU A 11 -1.00 27.11 -13.72
C LEU A 11 -0.61 25.97 -14.67
N GLY A 12 -0.29 24.78 -14.15
CA GLY A 12 0.11 23.61 -14.93
C GLY A 12 -1.04 22.69 -15.37
N GLY A 13 -2.30 23.06 -15.09
CA GLY A 13 -3.48 22.27 -15.46
C GLY A 13 -3.61 20.92 -14.73
N ARG A 14 -2.77 20.63 -13.73
CA ARG A 14 -2.86 19.42 -12.90
C ARG A 14 -3.23 19.81 -11.48
N LYS A 15 -4.52 19.75 -11.16
CA LYS A 15 -4.99 19.92 -9.78
C LYS A 15 -4.30 18.89 -8.87
N ILE A 16 -3.63 19.36 -7.82
CA ILE A 16 -3.27 18.50 -6.69
C ILE A 16 -4.57 18.24 -5.95
N GLU A 17 -5.23 17.11 -6.21
CA GLU A 17 -6.54 16.81 -5.61
C GLU A 17 -6.44 16.66 -4.09
N GLU A 18 -5.32 16.16 -3.57
CA GLU A 18 -5.09 16.01 -2.13
C GLU A 18 -3.60 16.23 -1.82
N PRO A 19 -3.17 17.43 -1.41
CA PRO A 19 -1.80 17.64 -0.98
C PRO A 19 -1.53 16.78 0.26
N LEU A 20 -0.49 15.94 0.20
CA LEU A 20 -0.11 15.09 1.32
C LEU A 20 0.30 15.97 2.51
N ALA A 21 -0.46 15.88 3.60
CA ALA A 21 -0.29 16.74 4.77
C ALA A 21 1.09 16.58 5.44
N VAL A 22 1.68 15.37 5.35
CA VAL A 22 3.01 15.07 5.90
C VAL A 22 3.69 14.04 4.98
N LYS A 23 4.87 14.38 4.46
CA LYS A 23 5.77 13.46 3.75
C LYS A 23 7.00 13.13 4.59
N GLY A 24 7.64 11.99 4.32
CA GLY A 24 8.99 11.70 4.83
C GLY A 24 9.03 11.13 6.24
N ARG A 25 7.99 10.39 6.66
CA ARG A 25 7.91 9.78 8.00
C ARG A 25 8.75 8.51 8.10
N LYS A 26 10.09 8.64 8.04
CA LYS A 26 11.04 7.51 8.05
C LYS A 26 10.75 6.45 9.12
N LYS A 27 10.53 6.86 10.37
CA LYS A 27 10.20 5.93 11.49
C LYS A 27 8.92 5.14 11.24
N LEU A 28 7.93 5.73 10.56
CA LEU A 28 6.70 5.03 10.20
C LEU A 28 6.97 4.01 9.09
N TRP A 29 7.78 4.36 8.10
CA TRP A 29 8.13 3.44 7.00
C TRP A 29 8.93 2.25 7.50
N GLU A 30 9.95 2.50 8.34
CA GLU A 30 10.73 1.44 9.01
C GLU A 30 9.82 0.50 9.83
N LYS A 31 8.84 1.07 10.53
CA LYS A 31 7.85 0.29 11.28
C LYS A 31 6.97 -0.54 10.34
N LEU A 32 6.42 0.06 9.29
CA LEU A 32 5.59 -0.62 8.30
C LEU A 32 6.35 -1.75 7.59
N ALA A 33 7.62 -1.51 7.22
CA ALA A 33 8.51 -2.50 6.65
C ALA A 33 8.73 -3.66 7.64
N LYS A 34 9.05 -3.37 8.90
CA LYS A 34 9.23 -4.40 9.93
C LYS A 34 7.96 -5.24 10.15
N ASP A 35 6.80 -4.60 10.21
CA ASP A 35 5.51 -5.27 10.38
C ASP A 35 5.18 -6.16 9.15
N LEU A 36 5.49 -5.68 7.94
CA LEU A 36 5.37 -6.44 6.69
C LEU A 36 6.31 -7.65 6.68
N THR A 37 7.60 -7.49 7.02
CA THR A 37 8.55 -8.61 7.15
C THR A 37 8.02 -9.69 8.09
N ALA A 38 7.47 -9.29 9.23
CA ALA A 38 6.96 -10.22 10.23
C ALA A 38 5.74 -11.02 9.72
N ARG A 39 4.89 -10.42 8.87
CA ARG A 39 3.77 -11.10 8.22
C ARG A 39 4.25 -12.06 7.13
N GLU A 40 5.13 -11.59 6.27
CA GLU A 40 5.70 -12.38 5.18
C GLU A 40 6.45 -13.61 5.71
N SER A 41 7.21 -13.47 6.80
CA SER A 41 7.92 -14.59 7.44
C SER A 41 6.96 -15.65 7.99
N LYS A 42 5.82 -15.22 8.54
CA LYS A 42 4.77 -16.15 9.02
C LYS A 42 4.07 -16.86 7.87
N TRP A 43 3.89 -16.18 6.74
CA TRP A 43 3.18 -16.70 5.58
C TRP A 43 4.01 -17.72 4.80
N GLU A 44 5.22 -17.35 4.40
CA GLU A 44 6.11 -18.21 3.61
C GLU A 44 6.73 -19.35 4.45
N GLY A 45 6.51 -19.35 5.77
CA GLY A 45 7.08 -20.33 6.70
C GLY A 45 8.61 -20.28 6.76
N TRP A 46 9.20 -19.14 6.38
CA TRP A 46 10.64 -18.96 6.24
C TRP A 46 11.26 -18.25 7.44
N ASP A 47 12.55 -18.49 7.62
CA ASP A 47 13.37 -17.78 8.59
C ASP A 47 13.29 -16.27 8.34
N THR A 48 12.98 -15.53 9.40
CA THR A 48 12.93 -14.06 9.52
C THR A 48 14.16 -13.31 8.98
N GLN A 49 15.22 -14.03 8.59
CA GLN A 49 16.44 -13.48 8.00
C GLN A 49 16.32 -13.07 6.52
N ARG A 50 15.28 -13.50 5.79
CA ARG A 50 15.10 -13.06 4.40
C ARG A 50 14.71 -11.59 4.37
N ARG A 51 15.52 -10.78 3.69
CA ARG A 51 15.23 -9.35 3.50
C ARG A 51 13.98 -9.19 2.63
N LEU A 52 13.14 -8.22 2.99
CA LEU A 52 12.03 -7.80 2.14
C LEU A 52 12.56 -7.41 0.75
N PRO A 53 11.89 -7.81 -0.34
CA PRO A 53 12.17 -7.32 -1.68
C PRO A 53 11.68 -5.87 -1.90
N LEU A 54 11.53 -5.08 -0.82
CA LEU A 54 11.13 -3.67 -0.84
C LEU A 54 12.03 -2.89 0.12
N SER A 55 12.54 -1.76 -0.35
CA SER A 55 13.24 -0.78 0.46
C SER A 55 12.28 0.07 1.31
N ASP A 56 12.79 0.72 2.35
CA ASP A 56 11.98 1.64 3.18
C ASP A 56 11.41 2.81 2.36
N GLN A 57 12.08 3.22 1.28
CA GLN A 57 11.58 4.26 0.37
C GLN A 57 10.42 3.75 -0.47
N GLU A 58 10.49 2.51 -0.99
CA GLU A 58 9.38 1.88 -1.71
C GLU A 58 8.18 1.66 -0.79
N VAL A 59 8.41 1.26 0.47
CA VAL A 59 7.36 1.19 1.50
C VAL A 59 6.73 2.57 1.74
N GLY A 60 7.56 3.61 1.84
CA GLY A 60 7.11 5.00 1.94
C GLY A 60 6.27 5.43 0.74
N PHE A 61 6.70 5.10 -0.48
CA PHE A 61 5.98 5.37 -1.72
C PHE A 61 4.61 4.67 -1.73
N VAL A 62 4.57 3.36 -1.45
CA VAL A 62 3.32 2.59 -1.39
C VAL A 62 2.33 3.24 -0.42
N PHE A 63 2.78 3.57 0.80
CA PHE A 63 1.87 4.12 1.79
C PHE A 63 1.49 5.59 1.53
N GLU A 64 2.47 6.47 1.34
CA GLU A 64 2.23 7.91 1.31
C GLU A 64 1.79 8.42 -0.05
N GLU A 65 2.35 7.90 -1.14
CA GLU A 65 2.06 8.40 -2.49
C GLU A 65 0.99 7.55 -3.15
N LEU A 66 1.24 6.25 -3.28
CA LEU A 66 0.35 5.34 -3.97
C LEU A 66 -1.00 5.24 -3.26
N HIS A 67 -1.03 5.02 -1.94
CA HIS A 67 -2.28 4.90 -1.15
C HIS A 67 -2.69 6.18 -0.41
N ARG A 68 -1.99 7.30 -0.65
CA ARG A 68 -2.30 8.63 -0.08
C ARG A 68 -2.44 8.65 1.46
N SER A 69 -1.64 7.85 2.15
CA SER A 69 -1.69 7.65 3.62
C SER A 69 -3.04 7.15 4.16
N LYS A 70 -3.84 6.50 3.33
CA LYS A 70 -5.19 6.04 3.63
C LYS A 70 -5.32 4.55 3.38
N SER A 71 -6.45 3.97 3.80
CA SER A 71 -6.83 2.63 3.41
C SER A 71 -6.91 2.51 1.88
N SER A 72 -6.41 1.41 1.33
CA SER A 72 -6.60 1.05 -0.08
C SER A 72 -8.07 0.76 -0.39
N PHE A 73 -8.89 0.53 0.63
CA PHE A 73 -10.29 0.13 0.46
C PHE A 73 -11.21 1.34 0.62
N PRO A 74 -12.23 1.50 -0.26
CA PRO A 74 -13.26 2.51 -0.09
C PRO A 74 -13.93 2.40 1.29
N PRO A 75 -14.22 3.53 1.98
CA PRO A 75 -14.16 4.92 1.51
C PRO A 75 -12.79 5.61 1.66
N HIS A 76 -11.69 4.85 1.71
CA HIS A 76 -10.31 5.35 1.84
C HIS A 76 -10.09 6.15 3.13
N GLU A 77 -10.46 5.55 4.26
CA GLU A 77 -10.34 6.19 5.57
C GLU A 77 -8.88 6.34 6.00
N THR A 78 -8.61 7.38 6.79
CA THR A 78 -7.32 7.54 7.46
C THR A 78 -7.21 6.52 8.59
N LEU A 79 -6.19 5.68 8.53
CA LEU A 79 -5.97 4.63 9.52
C LEU A 79 -5.05 5.12 10.64
N SER A 80 -5.45 4.92 11.90
CA SER A 80 -4.58 5.20 13.06
C SER A 80 -3.40 4.24 13.16
N ARG A 81 -3.59 3.00 12.68
CA ARG A 81 -2.58 1.93 12.63
C ARG A 81 -2.61 1.28 11.25
N PRO A 82 -2.06 1.92 10.21
CA PRO A 82 -2.02 1.33 8.88
C PRO A 82 -1.17 0.06 8.90
N THR A 83 -1.61 -0.95 8.16
CA THR A 83 -0.90 -2.21 7.97
C THR A 83 -0.70 -2.43 6.48
N LEU A 84 0.54 -2.73 6.08
CA LEU A 84 0.84 -3.20 4.72
C LEU A 84 0.78 -4.72 4.65
N ILE A 85 0.24 -5.23 3.56
CA ILE A 85 0.16 -6.66 3.24
C ILE A 85 0.05 -6.85 1.72
N ARG A 86 0.39 -8.03 1.23
CA ARG A 86 0.09 -8.42 -0.15
C ARG A 86 -1.41 -8.40 -0.43
N TRP A 87 -1.81 -7.98 -1.62
CA TRP A 87 -3.18 -8.16 -2.10
C TRP A 87 -3.45 -9.62 -2.50
N ASN A 88 -2.51 -10.23 -3.21
CA ASN A 88 -2.54 -11.65 -3.55
C ASN A 88 -1.32 -12.34 -2.93
N LEU A 89 -1.55 -13.17 -1.91
CA LEU A 89 -0.51 -13.93 -1.21
C LEU A 89 0.09 -15.07 -2.06
N GLY A 90 -0.50 -15.39 -3.21
CA GLY A 90 0.07 -16.31 -4.21
C GLY A 90 1.01 -15.63 -5.21
N GLU A 91 1.03 -14.29 -5.25
CA GLU A 91 1.92 -13.50 -6.10
C GLU A 91 3.11 -12.96 -5.29
N PRO A 92 4.26 -12.68 -5.94
CA PRO A 92 5.42 -12.09 -5.28
C PRO A 92 5.08 -10.75 -4.59
N LEU A 93 5.79 -10.44 -3.52
CA LEU A 93 5.71 -9.13 -2.89
C LEU A 93 6.39 -8.08 -3.77
N THR A 94 5.61 -7.11 -4.25
CA THR A 94 6.06 -5.98 -5.08
C THR A 94 5.32 -4.71 -4.67
N VAL A 95 5.72 -3.56 -5.18
CA VAL A 95 5.00 -2.29 -4.99
C VAL A 95 3.55 -2.40 -5.50
N ALA A 96 3.35 -3.09 -6.63
CA ALA A 96 2.05 -3.27 -7.26
C ALA A 96 1.13 -4.29 -6.55
N ASN A 97 1.70 -5.28 -5.86
CA ASN A 97 0.95 -6.27 -5.08
C ASN A 97 0.80 -5.87 -3.61
N CYS A 98 0.99 -4.59 -3.24
CA CYS A 98 0.85 -4.14 -1.85
C CYS A 98 -0.41 -3.29 -1.63
N VAL A 99 -1.11 -3.58 -0.53
CA VAL A 99 -2.29 -2.82 -0.07
C VAL A 99 -2.14 -2.40 1.39
N VAL A 100 -2.83 -1.31 1.73
CA VAL A 100 -2.88 -0.71 3.06
C VAL A 100 -4.27 -0.93 3.65
N MET A 101 -4.35 -1.53 4.82
CA MET A 101 -5.62 -1.77 5.50
C MET A 101 -5.49 -1.71 7.03
N SER A 102 -6.62 -1.81 7.73
CA SER A 102 -6.63 -1.89 9.19
C SER A 102 -6.00 -3.21 9.67
N PRO A 103 -5.52 -3.31 10.92
CA PRO A 103 -4.99 -4.56 11.44
C PRO A 103 -6.03 -5.69 11.50
N GLU A 104 -7.31 -5.33 11.64
CA GLU A 104 -8.44 -6.25 11.63
C GLU A 104 -8.70 -6.80 10.23
N ASP A 105 -8.74 -5.94 9.23
CA ASP A 105 -8.94 -6.36 7.84
C ASP A 105 -7.75 -7.15 7.32
N ALA A 106 -6.52 -6.82 7.74
CA ALA A 106 -5.34 -7.62 7.42
C ALA A 106 -5.46 -9.07 7.92
N ARG A 107 -6.03 -9.28 9.13
CA ARG A 107 -6.28 -10.63 9.63
C ARG A 107 -7.35 -11.34 8.80
N LYS A 108 -8.48 -10.68 8.53
CA LYS A 108 -9.55 -11.24 7.68
C LYS A 108 -9.03 -11.63 6.29
N HIS A 109 -8.17 -10.78 5.71
CA HIS A 109 -7.60 -11.00 4.40
C HIS A 109 -6.67 -12.22 4.36
N GLU A 110 -5.79 -12.37 5.35
CA GLU A 110 -4.96 -13.57 5.50
C GLU A 110 -5.82 -14.82 5.71
N ASP A 111 -6.85 -14.75 6.56
CA ASP A 111 -7.72 -15.88 6.86
C ASP A 111 -8.54 -16.32 5.64
N ALA A 112 -9.06 -15.37 4.86
CA ALA A 112 -9.73 -15.64 3.59
C ALA A 112 -8.80 -16.41 2.63
N PHE A 113 -7.55 -15.97 2.51
CA PHE A 113 -6.57 -16.64 1.66
C PHE A 113 -6.20 -18.05 2.21
N ARG A 114 -6.04 -18.21 3.53
CA ARG A 114 -5.83 -19.54 4.16
C ARG A 114 -6.97 -20.50 3.87
N ASN A 115 -8.19 -19.98 3.77
CA ASN A 115 -9.39 -20.74 3.42
C ASN A 115 -9.53 -20.98 1.91
N GLY A 116 -8.53 -20.58 1.09
CA GLY A 116 -8.53 -20.78 -0.35
C GLY A 116 -9.42 -19.81 -1.13
N GLN A 117 -9.88 -18.73 -0.50
CA GLN A 117 -10.67 -17.69 -1.19
C GLN A 117 -9.74 -16.68 -1.84
N SER A 118 -10.07 -16.24 -3.05
CA SER A 118 -9.38 -15.12 -3.67
C SER A 118 -9.71 -13.80 -2.96
N ALA A 119 -8.80 -12.84 -3.03
CA ALA A 119 -9.00 -11.50 -2.47
C ALA A 119 -10.22 -10.82 -3.11
N GLU A 120 -10.41 -11.04 -4.41
CA GLU A 120 -11.47 -10.49 -5.22
C GLU A 120 -12.85 -11.03 -4.82
N GLU A 121 -12.96 -12.34 -4.55
CA GLU A 121 -14.19 -12.95 -4.08
C GLU A 121 -14.55 -12.48 -2.67
N PHE A 122 -13.55 -12.36 -1.78
CA PHE A 122 -13.78 -12.00 -0.38
C PHE A 122 -14.18 -10.52 -0.20
N TRP A 123 -13.49 -9.60 -0.86
CA TRP A 123 -13.73 -8.16 -0.72
C TRP A 123 -14.74 -7.61 -1.74
N GLY A 124 -15.04 -8.37 -2.79
CA GLY A 124 -15.99 -8.00 -3.82
C GLY A 124 -15.45 -6.98 -4.84
N SER A 125 -16.29 -6.68 -5.83
CA SER A 125 -15.90 -5.94 -7.03
C SER A 125 -15.51 -4.47 -6.77
N GLN A 126 -16.11 -3.82 -5.77
CA GLN A 126 -15.82 -2.41 -5.48
C GLN A 126 -14.38 -2.23 -4.98
N VAL A 127 -13.98 -3.04 -3.99
CA VAL A 127 -12.61 -3.03 -3.43
C VAL A 127 -11.62 -3.49 -4.50
N THR A 128 -11.94 -4.56 -5.21
CA THR A 128 -11.10 -5.09 -6.30
C THR A 128 -10.78 -4.02 -7.34
N ARG A 129 -11.78 -3.27 -7.81
CA ARG A 129 -11.55 -2.17 -8.78
C ARG A 129 -10.68 -1.05 -8.22
N ALA A 130 -10.84 -0.73 -6.94
CA ALA A 130 -10.03 0.30 -6.29
C ALA A 130 -8.56 -0.15 -6.20
N VAL A 131 -8.32 -1.41 -5.81
CA VAL A 131 -6.97 -1.99 -5.74
C VAL A 131 -6.35 -2.14 -7.12
N GLN A 132 -7.09 -2.63 -8.13
CA GLN A 132 -6.61 -2.75 -9.51
C GLN A 132 -6.16 -1.41 -10.09
N ARG A 133 -6.89 -0.32 -9.79
CA ARG A 133 -6.47 1.02 -10.22
C ARG A 133 -5.12 1.41 -9.62
N ARG A 134 -4.93 1.18 -8.32
CA ARG A 134 -3.64 1.46 -7.65
C ARG A 134 -2.54 0.53 -8.16
N ARG A 135 -2.86 -0.73 -8.48
CA ARG A 135 -1.91 -1.67 -9.09
C ARG A 135 -1.39 -1.16 -10.44
N GLN A 136 -2.27 -0.68 -11.31
CA GLN A 136 -1.87 -0.09 -12.59
C GLN A 136 -1.01 1.17 -12.42
N GLU A 137 -1.34 2.04 -11.47
CA GLU A 137 -0.52 3.21 -11.13
C GLU A 137 0.88 2.79 -10.63
N ALA A 138 0.95 1.73 -9.82
CA ALA A 138 2.22 1.17 -9.33
C ALA A 138 3.06 0.54 -10.44
N GLU A 139 2.45 -0.18 -11.38
CA GLU A 139 3.12 -0.77 -12.55
C GLU A 139 3.76 0.32 -13.42
N GLN A 140 3.02 1.40 -13.73
CA GLN A 140 3.57 2.55 -14.46
C GLN A 140 4.75 3.21 -13.73
N TRP A 141 4.69 3.27 -12.40
CA TRP A 141 5.79 3.81 -11.60
C TRP A 141 7.02 2.90 -11.62
N MET A 142 6.84 1.57 -11.55
CA MET A 142 7.95 0.61 -11.64
C MET A 142 8.63 0.70 -13.01
N ASP A 143 7.85 0.75 -14.10
CA ASP A 143 8.37 0.88 -15.47
C ASP A 143 9.13 2.20 -15.73
N ALA A 144 8.84 3.25 -14.95
CA ALA A 144 9.53 4.53 -15.06
C ALA A 144 10.85 4.60 -14.28
N ILE A 145 11.08 3.67 -13.35
CA ILE A 145 12.23 3.67 -12.42
C ILE A 145 13.25 2.59 -12.75
N TYR A 146 12.79 1.46 -13.32
CA TYR A 146 13.63 0.34 -13.74
C TYR A 146 13.87 0.35 -15.25
#